data_AF-A0A507B0U3-F1
#
_entry.id   AF-A0A507B0U3-F1
#
_cell.length_a   1.000
_cell.length_b   1.000
_cell.length_c   1.000
_cell.angle_alpha   90.00
_cell.angle_beta   90.00
_cell.angle_gamma   90.00
#
_symmetry.space_group_name_H-M   'P 1'
#
loop_
_entity.id
_entity.type
_entity.pdbx_description
1 polymer ?
#
loop_
_entity_poly.entity_id
_entity_poly.type
_entity_poly.pdbx_seq_one_letter_code
_entity_poly.pdbx_strand_id
1 'polypeptide(L)'
;MAQTTTNGAAAHNAWVGAAGAAGTDLRSDTMTTPTPSMLAAIQSCTLLDDVFEEDGNTIALEEHCAALTGKEAGLFVLSGTMGNQVALRALLTQPPYAVLCDQRSHIVQHEAGG
;
A
#
# COMPACT_ATOMS: atom_id res chain seq x y z
N MET A 1 -15.16 30.95 -42.12
CA MET A 1 -15.10 30.59 -40.69
C MET A 1 -14.10 29.45 -40.56
N ALA A 2 -12.92 29.73 -40.02
CA ALA A 2 -11.87 28.74 -39.85
C ALA A 2 -12.26 27.76 -38.74
N GLN A 3 -12.26 26.46 -39.05
CA GLN A 3 -12.41 25.41 -38.06
C GLN A 3 -11.08 25.27 -37.31
N THR A 4 -11.08 25.71 -36.05
CA THR A 4 -9.97 25.48 -35.12
C THR A 4 -9.98 24.02 -34.71
N THR A 5 -9.17 23.19 -35.38
CA THR A 5 -8.81 21.87 -34.89
C THR A 5 -7.89 22.03 -33.68
N THR A 6 -8.45 22.02 -32.48
CA THR A 6 -7.68 21.86 -31.26
C THR A 6 -7.18 20.41 -31.22
N ASN A 7 -5.96 20.18 -31.74
CA ASN A 7 -5.21 18.97 -31.42
C ASN A 7 -5.02 18.94 -29.91
N GLY A 8 -5.85 18.16 -29.22
CA GLY A 8 -5.69 17.87 -27.81
C GLY A 8 -4.35 17.15 -27.63
N ALA A 9 -3.32 17.90 -27.21
CA ALA A 9 -2.09 17.32 -26.73
C ALA A 9 -2.47 16.45 -25.52
N ALA A 10 -2.47 15.13 -25.69
CA ALA A 10 -2.62 14.21 -24.58
C ALA A 10 -1.54 14.59 -23.56
N ALA A 11 -1.96 15.05 -22.38
CA ALA A 11 -1.04 15.44 -21.32
C ALA A 11 -0.11 14.24 -21.05
N HIS A 12 1.18 14.44 -21.27
CA HIS A 12 2.21 13.45 -21.00
C HIS A 12 2.31 13.25 -19.49
N ASN A 13 1.48 12.35 -18.95
CA ASN A 13 1.48 11.99 -17.53
C ASN A 13 2.41 10.78 -17.33
N ALA A 14 3.37 10.86 -16.42
CA ALA A 14 4.25 9.75 -16.07
C ALA A 14 3.51 8.63 -15.29
N TRP A 15 2.36 8.95 -14.71
CA TRP A 15 1.54 8.08 -13.87
C TRP A 15 0.49 7.31 -14.70
N VAL A 16 0.97 6.54 -15.68
CA VAL A 16 0.14 5.71 -16.58
C VAL A 16 0.06 4.24 -16.13
N GLY A 17 0.52 3.94 -14.91
CA GLY A 17 0.58 2.59 -14.38
C GLY A 17 1.38 1.63 -15.28
N ALA A 18 0.80 0.45 -15.56
CA ALA A 18 1.44 -0.59 -16.35
C ALA A 18 1.73 -0.21 -17.81
N ALA A 19 1.11 0.85 -18.36
CA ALA A 19 1.45 1.33 -19.70
C ALA A 19 2.76 2.14 -19.75
N GLY A 20 3.31 2.51 -18.58
CA GLY A 20 4.58 3.24 -18.45
C GLY A 20 5.78 2.31 -18.23
N ALA A 21 6.88 2.90 -17.74
CA ALA A 21 8.14 2.17 -17.48
C ALA A 21 7.96 0.95 -16.55
N ALA A 22 7.01 1.02 -15.61
CA ALA A 22 6.69 -0.04 -14.68
C ALA A 22 6.23 -1.35 -15.38
N GLY A 23 5.55 -1.27 -16.53
CA GLY A 23 5.05 -2.46 -17.23
C GLY A 23 6.16 -3.33 -17.83
N THR A 24 7.35 -2.77 -18.01
CA THR A 24 8.53 -3.48 -18.54
C THR A 24 9.60 -3.72 -17.48
N ASP A 25 9.40 -3.26 -16.24
CA ASP A 25 10.35 -3.44 -15.14
C ASP A 25 10.08 -4.76 -14.39
N LEU A 26 10.85 -5.79 -14.73
CA LEU A 26 10.68 -7.15 -14.19
C LEU A 26 11.51 -7.42 -12.93
N ARG A 27 12.07 -6.40 -12.29
CA ARG A 27 12.88 -6.58 -11.07
C ARG A 27 12.02 -6.92 -9.86
N SER A 28 10.84 -6.31 -9.76
CA SER A 28 9.92 -6.47 -8.63
C SER A 28 8.56 -5.83 -8.95
N ASP A 29 7.48 -6.38 -8.41
CA ASP A 29 6.14 -5.77 -8.46
C ASP A 29 6.03 -4.48 -7.62
N THR A 30 6.97 -4.26 -6.70
CA THR A 30 7.13 -2.99 -5.98
C THR A 30 7.52 -1.81 -6.87
N MET A 31 7.90 -2.04 -8.13
CA MET A 31 8.16 -0.99 -9.13
C MET A 31 6.89 -0.46 -9.80
N THR A 32 5.71 -0.99 -9.45
CA THR A 32 4.42 -0.50 -9.92
C THR A 32 4.25 1.00 -9.65
N THR A 33 3.59 1.70 -10.57
CA THR A 33 3.25 3.12 -10.41
C THR A 33 1.74 3.32 -10.35
N PRO A 34 1.24 4.32 -9.61
CA PRO A 34 -0.19 4.63 -9.59
C PRO A 34 -0.76 4.89 -10.99
N THR A 35 -2.00 4.43 -11.19
CA THR A 35 -2.79 4.76 -12.39
C THR A 35 -3.42 6.16 -12.24
N PRO A 36 -3.92 6.77 -13.34
CA PRO A 36 -4.60 8.06 -13.25
C PRO A 36 -5.84 8.04 -12.35
N SER A 37 -6.58 6.92 -12.30
CA SER A 37 -7.75 6.79 -11.41
C SER A 37 -7.33 6.70 -9.94
N MET A 38 -6.23 6.02 -9.62
CA MET A 38 -5.66 6.01 -8.27
C MET A 38 -5.24 7.41 -7.83
N LEU A 39 -4.61 8.18 -8.73
CA LEU A 39 -4.26 9.57 -8.42
C LEU A 39 -5.49 10.44 -8.19
N ALA A 40 -6.55 10.27 -8.97
CA ALA A 40 -7.82 10.97 -8.75
C ALA A 40 -8.42 10.61 -7.38
N ALA A 41 -8.36 9.33 -6.98
CA ALA A 41 -8.81 8.89 -5.65
C ALA A 41 -7.99 9.55 -4.52
N ILE A 42 -6.66 9.57 -4.65
CA ILE A 42 -5.74 10.24 -3.71
C ILE A 42 -6.06 11.74 -3.64
N GLN A 43 -6.34 12.40 -4.77
CA GLN A 43 -6.70 13.82 -4.78
C GLN A 43 -8.02 14.10 -4.03
N SER A 44 -8.92 13.13 -3.97
CA SER A 44 -10.22 13.26 -3.29
C SER A 44 -10.24 12.70 -1.86
N CYS A 45 -9.11 12.18 -1.36
CA CYS A 45 -9.09 11.52 -0.06
C CYS A 45 -9.17 12.52 1.11
N THR A 46 -9.75 12.09 2.23
CA THR A 46 -9.55 12.71 3.54
C THR A 46 -8.07 12.68 3.92
N LEU A 47 -7.66 13.67 4.69
CA LEU A 47 -6.30 13.84 5.22
C LEU A 47 -6.41 14.32 6.67
N LEU A 48 -7.16 13.57 7.47
CA LEU A 48 -7.40 13.88 8.88
C LEU A 48 -6.44 13.08 9.78
N ASP A 49 -6.56 13.26 11.09
CA ASP A 49 -5.66 12.65 12.05
C ASP A 49 -6.01 11.17 12.28
N ASP A 50 -5.08 10.28 11.97
CA ASP A 50 -5.22 8.84 12.14
C ASP A 50 -5.08 8.40 13.61
N VAL A 51 -4.27 9.11 14.41
CA VAL A 51 -4.03 8.76 15.83
C VAL A 51 -5.28 8.99 16.68
N PHE A 52 -6.10 9.96 16.31
CA PHE A 52 -7.39 10.24 16.94
C PHE A 52 -8.56 9.53 16.23
N GLU A 53 -8.29 8.65 15.26
CA GLU A 53 -9.30 7.92 14.49
C GLU A 53 -10.30 8.86 13.77
N GLU A 54 -9.82 9.99 13.24
CA GLU A 54 -10.64 10.97 12.55
C GLU A 54 -10.62 10.78 11.02
N ASP A 55 -9.66 10.02 10.48
CA ASP A 55 -9.55 9.80 9.03
C ASP A 55 -10.46 8.69 8.51
N GLY A 56 -11.57 9.12 7.88
CA GLY A 56 -12.58 8.22 7.36
C GLY A 56 -12.11 7.28 6.24
N ASN A 57 -11.10 7.66 5.43
CA ASN A 57 -10.59 6.77 4.40
C ASN A 57 -9.68 5.67 4.97
N THR A 58 -8.85 5.99 5.98
CA THR A 58 -8.08 4.95 6.69
C THR A 58 -9.03 3.94 7.33
N ILE A 59 -10.02 4.41 8.09
CA ILE A 59 -11.02 3.54 8.74
C ILE A 59 -11.74 2.67 7.69
N ALA A 60 -12.20 3.27 6.59
CA ALA A 60 -12.90 2.52 5.54
C ALA A 60 -12.01 1.44 4.89
N LEU A 61 -10.71 1.71 4.70
CA LEU A 61 -9.76 0.73 4.20
C LEU A 61 -9.56 -0.43 5.17
N GLU A 62 -9.40 -0.14 6.47
CA GLU A 62 -9.21 -1.13 7.51
C GLU A 62 -10.44 -2.02 7.69
N GLU A 63 -11.64 -1.42 7.77
CA GLU A 63 -12.92 -2.13 7.82
C GLU A 63 -13.13 -3.03 6.61
N HIS A 64 -12.81 -2.51 5.41
CA HIS A 64 -12.91 -3.29 4.18
C HIS A 64 -11.99 -4.52 4.21
N CYS A 65 -10.74 -4.35 4.64
CA CYS A 65 -9.77 -5.45 4.75
C CYS A 65 -10.16 -6.46 5.83
N ALA A 66 -10.68 -6.00 6.96
CA ALA A 66 -11.18 -6.86 8.03
C ALA A 66 -12.35 -7.72 7.55
N ALA A 67 -13.32 -7.10 6.87
CA ALA A 67 -14.46 -7.81 6.28
C ALA A 67 -14.03 -8.81 5.20
N LEU A 68 -13.10 -8.43 4.32
CA LEU A 68 -12.57 -9.29 3.25
C LEU A 68 -11.88 -10.54 3.79
N THR A 69 -11.21 -10.44 4.94
CA THR A 69 -10.44 -11.53 5.57
C THR A 69 -11.20 -12.27 6.67
N GLY A 70 -12.43 -11.83 6.99
CA GLY A 70 -13.23 -12.39 8.08
C GLY A 70 -12.61 -12.16 9.46
N LYS A 71 -11.94 -11.02 9.67
CA LYS A 71 -11.33 -10.62 10.94
C LYS A 71 -12.13 -9.51 11.61
N GLU A 72 -11.93 -9.36 12.91
CA GLU A 72 -12.65 -8.38 13.72
C GLU A 72 -12.20 -6.94 13.43
N ALA A 73 -10.92 -6.75 13.10
CA ALA A 73 -10.33 -5.45 12.80
C ALA A 73 -9.16 -5.56 11.81
N GLY A 74 -8.83 -4.43 11.18
CA GLY A 74 -7.65 -4.23 10.35
C GLY A 74 -6.79 -3.10 10.92
N LEU A 75 -5.54 -2.99 10.47
CA LEU A 75 -4.65 -1.88 10.80
C LEU A 75 -3.82 -1.52 9.56
N PHE A 76 -3.90 -0.28 9.11
CA PHE A 76 -3.09 0.23 8.01
C PHE A 76 -1.67 0.55 8.50
N VAL A 77 -0.68 0.06 7.76
CA VAL A 77 0.73 0.23 8.09
C VAL A 77 1.52 0.63 6.84
N LEU A 78 2.55 1.43 7.05
CA LEU A 78 3.43 1.97 6.00
C LEU A 78 4.17 0.93 5.16
N SER A 79 4.37 -0.30 5.68
CA SER A 79 5.07 -1.36 4.94
C SER A 79 4.71 -2.75 5.44
N GLY A 80 4.91 -3.77 4.60
CA GLY A 80 4.79 -5.18 4.99
C GLY A 80 5.72 -5.57 6.14
N THR A 81 6.96 -5.05 6.15
CA THR A 81 7.90 -5.23 7.25
C THR A 81 7.32 -4.70 8.57
N MET A 82 6.76 -3.48 8.58
CA MET A 82 6.15 -2.94 9.80
C MET A 82 4.96 -3.78 10.25
N GLY A 83 4.13 -4.26 9.32
CA GLY A 83 3.01 -5.16 9.64
C GLY A 83 3.47 -6.44 10.34
N ASN A 84 4.50 -7.12 9.82
CA ASN A 84 5.06 -8.31 10.44
C ASN A 84 5.66 -8.01 11.83
N GLN A 85 6.41 -6.91 11.96
CA GLN A 85 7.03 -6.55 13.24
C GLN A 85 6.01 -6.17 14.31
N VAL A 86 4.96 -5.42 13.94
CA VAL A 86 3.84 -5.10 14.85
C VAL A 86 3.12 -6.39 15.27
N ALA A 87 2.82 -7.29 14.34
CA ALA A 87 2.17 -8.57 14.65
C ALA A 87 3.00 -9.41 15.64
N LEU A 88 4.31 -9.52 15.41
CA LEU A 88 5.22 -10.21 16.34
C LEU A 88 5.22 -9.54 17.71
N ARG A 89 5.34 -8.21 17.79
CA ARG A 89 5.36 -7.49 19.07
C ARG A 89 4.04 -7.54 19.83
N ALA A 90 2.92 -7.59 19.14
CA ALA A 90 1.60 -7.75 19.76
C ALA A 90 1.42 -9.15 20.36
N LEU A 91 1.97 -10.19 19.71
CA LEU A 91 1.86 -11.57 20.17
C LEU A 91 2.92 -11.96 21.24
N LEU A 92 4.09 -11.30 21.21
CA LEU A 92 5.24 -11.62 22.05
C LEU A 92 5.43 -10.59 23.16
N THR A 93 4.85 -10.83 24.34
CA THR A 93 4.68 -9.83 25.42
C THR A 93 5.82 -9.71 26.45
N GLN A 94 6.58 -10.77 26.75
CA GLN A 94 7.71 -10.86 27.70
C GLN A 94 8.81 -11.88 27.28
N PRO A 95 10.07 -11.48 27.12
CA PRO A 95 11.14 -12.40 26.72
C PRO A 95 11.45 -13.52 27.74
N PRO A 96 12.08 -14.64 27.31
CA PRO A 96 12.54 -14.94 25.96
C PRO A 96 11.46 -15.58 25.06
N TYR A 97 11.56 -15.36 23.75
CA TYR A 97 10.68 -15.95 22.74
C TYR A 97 11.46 -16.56 21.57
N ALA A 98 10.85 -17.55 20.92
CA ALA A 98 11.29 -18.10 19.66
C ALA A 98 10.13 -18.16 18.68
N VAL A 99 10.40 -17.84 17.41
CA VAL A 99 9.42 -17.89 16.31
C VAL A 99 9.88 -18.97 15.34
N LEU A 100 9.08 -20.03 15.18
CA LEU A 100 9.34 -21.04 14.16
C LEU A 100 8.88 -20.50 12.79
N CYS A 101 9.80 -20.45 11.84
CA CYS A 101 9.55 -19.95 10.49
C CYS A 101 10.40 -20.71 9.46
N ASP A 102 9.99 -20.67 8.19
CA ASP A 102 10.79 -21.23 7.10
C ASP A 102 12.06 -20.39 6.91
N GLN A 103 13.17 -21.05 6.58
CA GLN A 103 14.47 -20.41 6.37
C GLN A 103 14.45 -19.35 5.26
N ARG A 104 13.52 -19.41 4.31
CA ARG A 104 13.35 -18.44 3.22
C ARG A 104 12.32 -17.35 3.54
N SER A 105 11.76 -17.33 4.74
CA SER A 105 10.73 -16.36 5.10
C SER A 105 11.27 -14.94 5.10
N HIS A 106 10.42 -13.99 4.70
CA HIS A 106 10.79 -12.57 4.62
C HIS A 106 11.22 -12.01 5.98
N ILE A 107 10.53 -12.43 7.05
CA ILE A 107 10.84 -12.05 8.44
C ILE A 107 12.30 -12.40 8.80
N VAL A 108 12.82 -13.55 8.32
CA VAL A 108 14.20 -13.98 8.58
C VAL A 108 15.19 -13.29 7.64
N GLN A 109 14.92 -13.27 6.34
CA GLN A 109 15.92 -12.90 5.33
C GLN A 109 16.03 -11.39 5.05
N HIS A 110 14.95 -10.63 5.28
CA HIS A 110 14.81 -9.25 4.80
C HIS A 110 14.25 -8.28 5.84
N GLU A 111 14.04 -8.73 7.08
CA GLU A 111 13.56 -7.88 8.18
C GLU A 111 14.55 -7.90 9.35
N ALA A 112 14.14 -8.36 10.52
CA ALA A 112 14.91 -8.34 11.77
C ALA A 112 15.28 -9.74 12.29
N GLY A 113 15.00 -10.80 11.52
CA GLY A 113 15.30 -12.18 11.88
C GLY A 113 16.69 -12.67 11.43
N GLY A 114 17.54 -11.76 10.94
CA GLY A 114 18.95 -11.97 10.57
C GLY A 114 19.80 -10.78 10.98
#